data_AF-A0A524A4V3-F1
#
_entry.id   AF-A0A524A4V3-F1
#
_cell.length_a   1.000
_cell.length_b   1.000
_cell.length_c   1.000
_cell.angle_alpha   90.00
_cell.angle_beta   90.00
_cell.angle_gamma   90.00
#
_symmetry.space_group_name_H-M   'P 1'
#
loop_
_entity.id
_entity.type
_entity.pdbx_description
1 polymer ?
#
loop_
_entity_poly.entity_id
_entity_poly.type
_entity_poly.pdbx_seq_one_letter_code
_entity_poly.pdbx_strand_id
1 'polypeptide(L)'
;MAHHNLRDGDAVVTTHGFVFYVFGYEHPRDRYHGFLKYVPEDHASNFDLQWLPVTWRMQDTTLLRPTELYSPQGYTKLVESFRTHYPDYATRSEQLDRWMITIPRKLIAKVHSPSRQLMLLERRGPADALEEKALTLTTLISETAGIPRAHMGVHGSISLGTHHEGSDIDLTVYGAANFRKAKVALRKLEGALALKRGDRIDAKRLNRGVYRGIDFVVNATRRYSEIRPPPRTYRPRGPVEAACRCAAARESGF
;
A
#
# COMPACT_ATOMS: atom_id res chain seq x y z
N MET A 1 1.65 -18.24 13.35
CA MET A 1 2.48 -18.49 12.15
C MET A 1 3.43 -17.32 11.97
N ALA A 2 4.71 -17.56 11.72
CA ALA A 2 5.65 -16.45 11.52
C ALA A 2 5.47 -15.87 10.11
N HIS A 3 4.93 -14.66 10.02
CA HIS A 3 4.83 -13.92 8.77
C HIS A 3 6.22 -13.42 8.40
N HIS A 4 6.98 -14.22 7.67
CA HIS A 4 8.28 -13.83 7.13
C HIS A 4 8.09 -13.07 5.81
N ASN A 5 8.88 -12.03 5.60
CA ASN A 5 9.00 -11.30 4.33
C ASN A 5 7.76 -10.51 3.87
N LEU A 6 7.08 -9.80 4.78
CA LEU A 6 6.16 -8.73 4.35
C LEU A 6 6.95 -7.57 3.74
N ARG A 7 6.36 -6.93 2.73
CA ARG A 7 6.98 -5.86 1.94
C ARG A 7 5.97 -4.76 1.63
N ASP A 8 6.48 -3.73 0.98
CA ASP A 8 5.72 -2.62 0.44
C ASP A 8 4.39 -3.03 -0.22
N GLY A 9 3.29 -2.52 0.34
CA GLY A 9 1.92 -2.78 -0.14
C GLY A 9 1.25 -4.03 0.44
N ASP A 10 1.93 -4.83 1.26
CA ASP A 10 1.23 -5.88 2.02
C ASP A 10 0.43 -5.22 3.16
N ALA A 11 -0.87 -5.51 3.22
CA ALA A 11 -1.70 -5.10 4.34
C ALA A 11 -1.65 -6.13 5.48
N VAL A 12 -1.76 -5.65 6.71
CA VAL A 12 -1.87 -6.49 7.91
C VAL A 12 -3.02 -6.01 8.78
N VAL A 13 -3.74 -6.97 9.35
CA VAL A 13 -4.71 -6.75 10.42
C VAL A 13 -4.09 -7.26 11.70
N THR A 14 -4.11 -6.43 12.73
CA THR A 14 -3.51 -6.76 14.02
C THR A 14 -4.53 -7.41 14.97
N THR A 15 -4.07 -7.96 16.08
CA THR A 15 -4.95 -8.53 17.12
C THR A 15 -5.90 -7.49 17.75
N HIS A 16 -5.52 -6.21 17.71
CA HIS A 16 -6.38 -5.08 18.10
C HIS A 16 -7.25 -4.58 16.93
N GLY A 17 -7.33 -5.29 15.81
CA GLY A 17 -8.13 -4.89 14.64
C GLY A 17 -7.55 -3.75 13.80
N PHE A 18 -6.48 -3.07 14.22
CA PHE A 18 -5.82 -2.05 13.39
C PHE A 18 -5.38 -2.62 12.05
N VAL A 19 -5.59 -1.83 10.99
CA VAL A 19 -5.12 -2.16 9.64
C VAL A 19 -3.95 -1.27 9.27
N PHE A 20 -2.81 -1.90 8.98
CA PHE A 20 -1.62 -1.22 8.50
C PHE A 20 -1.26 -1.70 7.11
N TYR A 21 -0.57 -0.84 6.36
CA TYR A 21 0.19 -1.27 5.19
C TYR A 21 1.67 -1.25 5.53
N VAL A 22 2.35 -2.34 5.22
CA VAL A 22 3.80 -2.44 5.33
C VAL A 22 4.44 -1.59 4.24
N PHE A 23 5.50 -0.87 4.60
CA PHE A 23 6.28 -0.09 3.65
C PHE A 23 7.77 -0.42 3.74
N GLY A 24 8.42 -0.49 2.57
CA GLY A 24 9.83 -0.86 2.48
C GLY A 24 10.07 -2.38 2.53
N TYR A 25 11.35 -2.73 2.69
CA TYR A 25 11.86 -4.12 2.65
C TYR A 25 12.85 -4.41 3.79
N GLU A 26 13.33 -3.37 4.48
CA GLU A 26 14.22 -3.46 5.62
C GLU A 26 13.40 -3.26 6.88
N HIS A 27 13.39 -4.26 7.76
CA HIS A 27 12.58 -4.27 8.95
C HIS A 27 13.37 -4.85 10.12
N PRO A 28 13.16 -4.36 11.36
CA PRO A 28 13.75 -5.00 12.52
C PRO A 28 13.25 -6.45 12.67
N ARG A 29 14.01 -7.28 13.39
CA ARG A 29 13.77 -8.73 13.46
C ARG A 29 12.38 -9.09 13.99
N ASP A 30 11.81 -8.28 14.88
CA ASP A 30 10.60 -8.57 15.63
C ASP A 30 9.37 -7.76 15.16
N ARG A 31 9.52 -6.86 14.19
CA ARG A 31 8.46 -5.94 13.75
C ARG A 31 8.58 -5.56 12.29
N TYR A 32 7.53 -4.94 11.75
CA TYR A 32 7.49 -4.35 10.43
C TYR A 32 7.33 -2.84 10.52
N HIS A 33 7.89 -2.10 9.57
CA HIS A 33 7.51 -0.70 9.39
C HIS A 33 6.16 -0.66 8.70
N GLY A 34 5.24 0.14 9.25
CA GLY A 34 3.87 0.18 8.76
C GLY A 34 3.24 1.54 8.93
N PHE A 35 2.38 1.87 7.99
CA PHE A 35 1.62 3.09 8.00
C PHE A 35 0.16 2.74 8.32
N LEU A 36 -0.42 3.42 9.31
CA LEU A 36 -1.78 3.15 9.76
C LEU A 36 -2.75 3.52 8.64
N LYS A 37 -3.74 2.67 8.40
CA LYS A 37 -4.79 2.93 7.42
C LYS A 37 -6.17 2.99 8.07
N TYR A 38 -6.49 2.02 8.92
CA TYR A 38 -7.78 1.94 9.59
C TYR A 38 -7.63 1.64 11.07
N VAL A 39 -8.50 2.27 11.85
CA VAL A 39 -8.63 2.14 13.31
C VAL A 39 -10.01 1.57 13.59
N PRO A 40 -10.14 0.49 14.38
CA PRO A 40 -11.44 0.06 14.87
C PRO A 40 -12.12 1.16 15.68
N GLU A 41 -13.42 1.29 15.49
CA GLU A 41 -14.23 2.36 16.10
C GLU A 41 -14.15 2.36 17.63
N ASP A 42 -14.10 1.20 18.27
CA ASP A 42 -13.93 1.02 19.72
C ASP A 42 -12.57 1.50 20.25
N HIS A 43 -11.55 1.59 19.38
CA HIS A 43 -10.24 2.13 19.71
C HIS A 43 -10.09 3.62 19.34
N ALA A 44 -11.02 4.19 18.57
CA ALA A 44 -10.89 5.54 17.99
C ALA A 44 -10.77 6.66 19.02
N SER A 45 -11.42 6.54 20.18
CA SER A 45 -11.35 7.54 21.26
C SER A 45 -9.96 7.69 21.88
N ASN A 46 -9.06 6.73 21.64
CA ASN A 46 -7.66 6.78 22.09
C ASN A 46 -6.74 7.56 21.13
N PHE A 47 -7.28 8.08 20.02
CA PHE A 47 -6.52 8.82 19.02
C PHE A 47 -7.09 10.24 18.88
N ASP A 48 -6.25 11.24 19.12
CA ASP A 48 -6.55 12.65 18.80
C ASP A 48 -6.36 12.89 17.29
N LEU A 49 -7.27 12.33 16.49
CA LEU A 49 -7.26 12.40 15.03
C LEU A 49 -8.63 12.81 14.51
N GLN A 50 -8.62 13.44 13.34
CA GLN A 50 -9.84 13.65 12.56
C GLN A 50 -10.12 12.43 11.68
N TRP A 51 -11.39 12.04 11.60
CA TRP A 51 -11.85 10.88 10.84
C TRP A 51 -12.59 11.31 9.58
N LEU A 52 -12.48 10.53 8.51
CA LEU A 52 -13.33 10.74 7.33
C LEU A 52 -14.80 10.48 7.71
N PRO A 53 -15.77 11.17 7.07
CA PRO A 53 -17.20 11.01 7.32
C PRO A 53 -17.77 9.71 6.70
N VAL A 54 -16.94 8.69 6.55
CA VAL A 54 -17.26 7.39 5.96
C VAL A 54 -16.64 6.33 6.84
N THR A 55 -17.36 5.23 7.05
CA THR A 55 -16.87 4.07 7.78
C THR A 55 -16.76 2.88 6.84
N TRP A 56 -15.88 1.95 7.19
CA TRP A 56 -15.71 0.69 6.46
C TRP A 56 -16.09 -0.45 7.37
N ARG A 57 -16.68 -1.51 6.81
CA ARG A 57 -16.96 -2.72 7.57
C ARG A 57 -16.02 -3.83 7.11
N MET A 58 -15.30 -4.42 8.06
CA MET A 58 -14.47 -5.58 7.84
C MET A 58 -14.95 -6.69 8.77
N GLN A 59 -15.68 -7.65 8.22
CA GLN A 59 -16.39 -8.67 9.01
C GLN A 59 -17.33 -7.98 10.03
N ASP A 60 -17.11 -8.18 11.33
CA ASP A 60 -17.92 -7.60 12.40
C ASP A 60 -17.34 -6.30 12.99
N THR A 61 -16.21 -5.82 12.44
CA THR A 61 -15.54 -4.61 12.92
C THR A 61 -15.86 -3.41 12.04
N THR A 62 -16.34 -2.34 12.66
CA THR A 62 -16.42 -1.00 12.06
C THR A 62 -15.04 -0.34 12.12
N LEU A 63 -14.58 0.15 10.96
CA LEU A 63 -13.28 0.76 10.76
C LEU A 63 -13.43 2.23 10.40
N LEU A 64 -12.67 3.07 11.08
CA LEU A 64 -12.51 4.49 10.79
C LEU A 64 -11.18 4.73 10.08
N ARG A 65 -11.18 5.70 9.17
CA ARG A 65 -9.97 6.14 8.48
C ARG A 65 -9.65 7.59 8.86
N PRO A 66 -8.45 7.89 9.35
CA PRO A 66 -8.07 9.27 9.61
C PRO A 66 -7.97 10.10 8.32
N THR A 67 -8.29 11.40 8.39
CA THR A 67 -8.23 12.34 7.27
C THR A 67 -6.79 12.61 6.82
N GLU A 68 -5.92 12.95 7.76
CA GLU A 68 -4.50 13.22 7.54
C GLU A 68 -3.64 12.54 8.61
N LEU A 69 -2.76 11.62 8.19
CA LEU A 69 -1.85 10.92 9.11
C LEU A 69 -0.40 11.39 9.04
N TYR A 70 -0.02 12.05 7.95
CA TYR A 70 1.38 12.30 7.61
C TYR A 70 1.70 13.78 7.43
N SER A 71 0.79 14.68 7.82
CA SER A 71 1.21 16.06 8.13
C SER A 71 2.11 16.03 9.37
N PRO A 72 3.07 16.96 9.52
CA PRO A 72 3.95 17.00 10.68
C PRO A 72 3.19 16.98 12.02
N GLN A 73 2.06 17.68 12.09
CA GLN A 73 1.18 17.71 13.25
C GLN A 73 0.44 16.37 13.43
N GLY A 74 -0.19 15.84 12.37
CA GLY A 74 -0.94 14.58 12.43
C GLY A 74 -0.07 13.39 12.85
N TYR A 75 1.16 13.33 12.34
CA TYR A 75 2.10 12.27 12.70
C TYR A 75 2.51 12.32 14.18
N THR A 76 2.72 13.53 14.72
CA THR A 76 3.10 13.71 16.13
C THR A 76 1.99 13.21 17.05
N LYS A 77 0.74 13.63 16.81
CA LYS A 77 -0.44 13.17 17.57
C LYS A 77 -0.64 11.66 17.48
N LEU A 78 -0.44 11.10 16.28
CA LEU A 78 -0.54 9.66 16.06
C LEU A 78 0.50 8.88 16.88
N VAL A 79 1.76 9.34 16.85
CA VAL A 79 2.84 8.75 17.65
C VAL A 79 2.55 8.83 19.13
N GLU A 80 2.07 9.98 19.63
CA GLU A 80 1.71 10.15 21.04
C GLU A 80 0.58 9.21 21.46
N SER A 81 -0.47 9.10 20.65
CA SER A 81 -1.60 8.19 20.88
C SER A 81 -1.12 6.74 20.97
N PHE A 82 -0.27 6.29 20.04
CA PHE A 82 0.33 4.96 20.11
C PHE A 82 1.22 4.77 21.33
N ARG A 83 2.07 5.75 21.68
CA ARG A 83 2.95 5.65 22.85
C ARG A 83 2.18 5.52 24.16
N THR A 84 1.04 6.20 24.28
CA THR A 84 0.22 6.20 25.48
C THR A 84 -0.65 4.94 25.58
N HIS A 85 -1.36 4.58 24.52
CA HIS A 85 -2.40 3.56 24.57
C HIS A 85 -1.97 2.20 24.01
N TYR A 86 -1.00 2.15 23.11
CA TYR A 86 -0.54 0.94 22.44
C TYR A 86 0.99 0.94 22.23
N PRO A 87 1.79 1.03 23.31
CA PRO A 87 3.22 1.31 23.24
C PRO A 87 4.01 0.31 22.40
N ASP A 88 3.53 -0.94 22.30
CA ASP A 88 4.09 -1.99 21.45
C ASP A 88 4.23 -1.57 19.97
N TYR A 89 3.40 -0.64 19.48
CA TYR A 89 3.44 -0.17 18.09
C TYR A 89 4.38 1.03 17.86
N ALA A 90 4.86 1.69 18.91
CA ALA A 90 5.73 2.86 18.80
C ALA A 90 7.18 2.51 19.16
N THR A 91 8.14 2.85 18.31
CA THR A 91 9.56 2.53 18.53
C THR A 91 10.44 3.68 18.13
N ARG A 92 11.37 4.08 18.99
CA ARG A 92 12.38 5.05 18.62
C ARG A 92 13.40 4.40 17.67
N SER A 93 13.50 4.90 16.45
CA SER A 93 14.53 4.51 15.50
C SER A 93 15.82 5.25 15.85
N GLU A 94 16.88 4.52 16.18
CA GLU A 94 18.22 5.10 16.38
C GLU A 94 18.77 5.74 15.10
N GLN A 95 18.44 5.16 13.94
CA GLN A 95 18.98 5.60 12.65
C GLN A 95 18.36 6.92 12.17
N LEU A 96 17.08 7.13 12.50
CA LEU A 96 16.33 8.32 12.08
C LEU A 96 16.18 9.35 13.21
N ASP A 97 16.66 9.01 14.41
CA ASP A 97 16.44 9.73 15.68
C ASP A 97 14.99 10.24 15.84
N ARG A 98 14.03 9.35 15.61
CA ARG A 98 12.61 9.65 15.75
C ARG A 98 11.79 8.44 16.11
N TRP A 99 10.62 8.68 16.68
CA TRP A 99 9.61 7.66 16.86
C TRP A 99 9.05 7.23 15.51
N MET A 100 8.97 5.91 15.34
CA MET A 100 8.43 5.21 14.20
C MET A 100 7.26 4.37 14.65
N ILE A 101 6.22 4.34 13.84
CA ILE A 101 5.12 3.39 14.01
C ILE A 101 5.52 2.09 13.32
N THR A 102 5.40 1.00 14.06
CA THR A 102 5.81 -0.34 13.66
C THR A 102 4.77 -1.35 14.09
N ILE A 103 4.72 -2.48 13.41
CA ILE A 103 3.79 -3.56 13.71
C ILE A 103 4.59 -4.73 14.30
N PRO A 104 4.49 -5.02 15.61
CA PRO A 104 5.12 -6.20 16.18
C PRO A 104 4.60 -7.47 15.51
N ARG A 105 5.50 -8.38 15.15
CA ARG A 105 5.14 -9.65 14.49
C ARG A 105 4.15 -10.46 15.31
N LYS A 106 4.29 -10.42 16.64
CA LYS A 106 3.40 -11.12 17.60
C LYS A 106 1.96 -10.61 17.57
N LEU A 107 1.74 -9.37 17.12
CA LEU A 107 0.42 -8.74 17.05
C LEU A 107 -0.23 -8.85 15.67
N ILE A 108 0.43 -9.48 14.69
CA ILE A 108 -0.17 -9.69 13.36
C ILE A 108 -1.14 -10.87 13.44
N ALA A 109 -2.42 -10.59 13.25
CA ALA A 109 -3.48 -11.59 13.20
C ALA A 109 -3.69 -12.13 11.78
N LYS A 110 -3.66 -11.23 10.77
CA LYS A 110 -3.89 -11.58 9.37
C LYS A 110 -3.03 -10.77 8.43
N VAL A 111 -2.63 -11.40 7.32
CA VAL A 111 -1.87 -10.76 6.24
C VAL A 111 -2.67 -10.80 4.95
N HIS A 112 -2.75 -9.65 4.30
CA HIS A 112 -3.37 -9.41 3.00
C HIS A 112 -2.29 -9.01 2.00
N SER A 113 -1.52 -10.01 1.53
CA SER A 113 -0.54 -9.79 0.46
C SER A 113 -1.26 -9.73 -0.90
N PRO A 114 -1.05 -8.70 -1.73
CA PRO A 114 -1.83 -8.50 -2.95
C PRO A 114 -1.85 -9.68 -3.92
N SER A 115 -0.73 -10.35 -4.12
CA SER A 115 -0.66 -11.54 -5.00
C SER A 115 -1.50 -12.70 -4.49
N ARG A 116 -1.53 -12.91 -3.17
CA ARG A 116 -2.38 -13.94 -2.55
C ARG A 116 -3.85 -13.56 -2.65
N GLN A 117 -4.19 -12.28 -2.46
CA GLN A 117 -5.58 -11.83 -2.58
C GLN A 117 -6.10 -11.98 -4.00
N LEU A 118 -5.27 -11.70 -5.01
CA LEU A 118 -5.64 -11.96 -6.41
C LEU A 118 -5.88 -13.45 -6.66
N MET A 119 -4.98 -14.32 -6.19
CA MET A 119 -5.12 -15.77 -6.34
C MET A 119 -6.36 -16.33 -5.62
N LEU A 120 -6.68 -15.81 -4.42
CA LEU A 120 -7.89 -16.18 -3.71
C LEU A 120 -9.15 -15.72 -4.45
N LEU A 121 -9.14 -14.49 -4.98
CA LEU A 121 -10.23 -13.93 -5.78
C LEU A 121 -10.46 -14.75 -7.07
N GLU A 122 -9.39 -15.11 -7.79
CA GLU A 122 -9.47 -15.98 -8.97
C GLU A 122 -10.08 -17.35 -8.67
N ARG A 123 -9.74 -17.93 -7.51
CA ARG A 123 -10.23 -19.27 -7.12
C ARG A 123 -11.68 -19.28 -6.68
N ARG A 124 -12.10 -18.28 -5.91
CA ARG A 124 -13.48 -18.22 -5.39
C ARG A 124 -14.46 -17.60 -6.39
N GLY A 125 -13.95 -16.87 -7.39
CA GLY A 125 -14.75 -16.08 -8.33
C GLY A 125 -15.15 -14.71 -7.75
N PRO A 126 -15.51 -13.75 -8.61
CA PRO A 126 -15.98 -12.45 -8.15
C PRO A 126 -17.33 -12.58 -7.46
N ALA A 127 -17.49 -11.88 -6.33
CA ALA A 127 -18.77 -11.80 -5.61
C ALA A 127 -19.66 -10.66 -6.13
N ASP A 128 -19.07 -9.69 -6.84
CA ASP A 128 -19.76 -8.52 -7.39
C ASP A 128 -19.07 -7.96 -8.64
N ALA A 129 -19.68 -6.92 -9.20
CA ALA A 129 -19.22 -6.27 -10.43
C ALA A 129 -17.87 -5.55 -10.29
N LEU A 130 -17.48 -5.09 -9.09
CA LEU A 130 -16.18 -4.45 -8.90
C LEU A 130 -15.07 -5.50 -8.98
N GLU A 131 -15.26 -6.62 -8.29
CA GLU A 131 -14.34 -7.75 -8.34
C GLU A 131 -14.22 -8.36 -9.74
N GLU A 132 -15.34 -8.49 -10.45
CA GLU A 132 -15.36 -8.98 -11.84
C GLU A 132 -14.56 -8.05 -12.77
N LYS A 133 -14.77 -6.73 -12.65
CA LYS A 133 -14.01 -5.73 -13.40
C LYS A 133 -12.53 -5.75 -13.04
N ALA A 134 -12.18 -5.93 -11.76
CA ALA A 134 -10.79 -6.04 -11.31
C ALA A 134 -10.10 -7.28 -11.92
N LEU A 135 -10.75 -8.45 -11.90
CA LEU A 135 -10.23 -9.67 -12.52
C LEU A 135 -10.03 -9.49 -14.03
N THR A 136 -11.06 -8.97 -14.70
CA THR A 136 -11.03 -8.74 -16.15
C THR A 136 -9.93 -7.76 -16.55
N LEU A 137 -9.81 -6.63 -15.85
CA LEU A 137 -8.77 -5.64 -16.09
C LEU A 137 -7.37 -6.23 -15.86
N THR A 138 -7.20 -6.99 -14.78
CA THR A 138 -5.92 -7.65 -14.49
C THR A 138 -5.56 -8.63 -15.62
N THR A 139 -6.54 -9.35 -16.19
CA THR A 139 -6.32 -10.33 -17.27
C THR A 139 -5.92 -9.61 -18.55
N LEU A 140 -6.67 -8.57 -18.91
CA LEU A 140 -6.38 -7.72 -20.06
C LEU A 140 -4.96 -7.13 -19.99
N ILE A 141 -4.54 -6.62 -18.84
CA ILE A 141 -3.18 -6.09 -18.63
C ILE A 141 -2.13 -7.22 -18.73
N SER A 142 -2.38 -8.36 -18.08
CA SER A 142 -1.47 -9.51 -18.04
C SER A 142 -1.17 -10.04 -19.44
N GLU A 143 -2.21 -10.26 -20.25
CA GLU A 143 -2.09 -10.76 -21.63
C GLU A 143 -1.40 -9.73 -22.53
N THR A 144 -1.84 -8.47 -22.49
CA THR A 144 -1.27 -7.39 -23.32
C THR A 144 0.20 -7.12 -23.00
N ALA A 145 0.59 -7.24 -21.73
CA ALA A 145 1.95 -6.97 -21.27
C ALA A 145 2.86 -8.21 -21.31
N GLY A 146 2.30 -9.41 -21.48
CA GLY A 146 3.03 -10.67 -21.29
C GLY A 146 3.61 -10.81 -19.88
N ILE A 147 2.85 -10.39 -18.86
CA ILE A 147 3.24 -10.48 -17.45
C ILE A 147 2.50 -11.66 -16.82
N PRO A 148 3.20 -12.67 -16.26
CA PRO A 148 2.54 -13.76 -15.57
C PRO A 148 1.68 -13.27 -14.40
N ARG A 149 0.52 -13.89 -14.17
CA ARG A 149 -0.40 -13.59 -13.06
C ARG A 149 0.26 -13.62 -11.69
N ALA A 150 1.25 -14.50 -11.50
CA ALA A 150 2.06 -14.60 -10.28
C ALA A 150 2.88 -13.32 -9.97
N HIS A 151 2.97 -12.37 -10.90
CA HIS A 151 3.60 -11.07 -10.72
C HIS A 151 2.60 -9.92 -10.66
N MET A 152 1.33 -10.21 -10.42
CA MET A 152 0.29 -9.20 -10.21
C MET A 152 -0.41 -9.43 -8.86
N GLY A 153 -1.16 -8.44 -8.42
CA GLY A 153 -1.95 -8.53 -7.19
C GLY A 153 -3.06 -7.50 -7.17
N VAL A 154 -4.07 -7.75 -6.34
CA VAL A 154 -5.13 -6.79 -6.02
C VAL A 154 -4.88 -6.22 -4.63
N HIS A 155 -5.07 -4.93 -4.46
CA HIS A 155 -4.77 -4.17 -3.24
C HIS A 155 -6.05 -3.48 -2.74
N GLY A 156 -5.92 -2.60 -1.76
CA GLY A 156 -6.98 -1.68 -1.37
C GLY A 156 -8.18 -2.39 -0.75
N SER A 157 -9.36 -1.84 -0.99
CA SER A 157 -10.60 -2.31 -0.40
C SER A 157 -11.00 -3.71 -0.86
N ILE A 158 -10.75 -4.07 -2.13
CA ILE A 158 -10.97 -5.43 -2.64
C ILE A 158 -10.10 -6.45 -1.89
N SER A 159 -8.81 -6.13 -1.71
CA SER A 159 -7.88 -6.99 -0.95
C SER A 159 -8.30 -7.20 0.51
N LEU A 160 -8.92 -6.19 1.12
CA LEU A 160 -9.39 -6.23 2.50
C LEU A 160 -10.81 -6.78 2.66
N GLY A 161 -11.58 -6.87 1.56
CA GLY A 161 -13.01 -7.20 1.60
C GLY A 161 -13.85 -6.09 2.22
N THR A 162 -13.44 -4.84 2.04
CA THR A 162 -14.08 -3.65 2.61
C THR A 162 -14.55 -2.68 1.52
N HIS A 163 -14.66 -3.13 0.26
CA HIS A 163 -15.11 -2.26 -0.82
C HIS A 163 -16.61 -2.01 -0.73
N HIS A 164 -17.00 -0.86 -1.26
CA HIS A 164 -18.37 -0.37 -1.31
C HIS A 164 -18.59 0.34 -2.66
N GLU A 165 -19.81 0.79 -2.90
CA GLU A 165 -20.12 1.61 -4.08
C GLU A 165 -19.19 2.84 -4.15
N GLY A 166 -18.56 3.06 -5.30
CA GLY A 166 -17.54 4.10 -5.48
C GLY A 166 -16.12 3.69 -5.07
N SER A 167 -15.87 2.43 -4.72
CA SER A 167 -14.50 1.92 -4.57
C SER A 167 -13.78 1.78 -5.92
N ASP A 168 -12.50 2.13 -5.91
CA ASP A 168 -11.61 2.01 -7.07
C ASP A 168 -11.01 0.58 -7.17
N ILE A 169 -10.41 0.28 -8.32
CA ILE A 169 -9.62 -0.93 -8.54
C ILE A 169 -8.13 -0.60 -8.29
N ASP A 170 -7.61 -1.07 -7.16
CA ASP A 170 -6.17 -0.99 -6.86
C ASP A 170 -5.45 -2.28 -7.28
N LEU A 171 -4.57 -2.19 -8.27
CA LEU A 171 -3.71 -3.30 -8.70
C LEU A 171 -2.25 -3.02 -8.32
N THR A 172 -1.47 -4.10 -8.18
CA THR A 172 -0.01 -4.00 -8.13
C THR A 172 0.65 -4.93 -9.14
N VAL A 173 1.79 -4.51 -9.68
CA VAL A 173 2.68 -5.30 -10.52
C VAL A 173 4.02 -5.44 -9.83
N TYR A 174 4.41 -6.69 -9.59
CA TYR A 174 5.68 -7.04 -8.96
C TYR A 174 6.81 -7.04 -9.99
N GLY A 175 7.83 -6.22 -9.72
CA GLY A 175 9.06 -6.14 -10.49
C GLY A 175 9.09 -4.90 -11.39
N ALA A 176 10.18 -4.13 -11.33
CA ALA A 176 10.26 -2.88 -12.08
C ALA A 176 10.23 -3.09 -13.61
N ALA A 177 10.84 -4.18 -14.10
CA ALA A 177 10.75 -4.52 -15.52
C ALA A 177 9.29 -4.83 -15.93
N ASN A 178 8.56 -5.56 -15.08
CA ASN A 178 7.15 -5.89 -15.31
C ASN A 178 6.28 -4.63 -15.26
N PHE A 179 6.50 -3.74 -14.30
CA PHE A 179 5.74 -2.50 -14.23
C PHE A 179 5.94 -1.61 -15.47
N ARG A 180 7.15 -1.54 -16.03
CA ARG A 180 7.40 -0.84 -17.30
C ARG A 180 6.60 -1.48 -18.46
N LYS A 181 6.53 -2.81 -18.53
CA LYS A 181 5.68 -3.51 -19.51
C LYS A 181 4.19 -3.20 -19.30
N ALA A 182 3.73 -3.19 -18.04
CA ALA A 182 2.35 -2.86 -17.70
C ALA A 182 1.99 -1.44 -18.16
N LYS A 183 2.88 -0.44 -17.95
CA LYS A 183 2.68 0.92 -18.46
C LYS A 183 2.56 0.98 -19.99
N VAL A 184 3.34 0.20 -20.72
CA VAL A 184 3.22 0.11 -22.19
C VAL A 184 1.89 -0.52 -22.57
N ALA A 185 1.48 -1.58 -21.88
CA ALA A 185 0.18 -2.23 -22.11
C ALA A 185 -0.99 -1.30 -21.82
N LEU A 186 -0.98 -0.55 -20.71
CA LEU A 186 -2.02 0.43 -20.39
C LEU A 186 -2.24 1.45 -21.50
N ARG A 187 -1.17 1.91 -22.18
CA ARG A 187 -1.28 2.81 -23.34
C ARG A 187 -1.87 2.12 -24.57
N LYS A 188 -1.51 0.86 -24.81
CA LYS A 188 -2.08 0.06 -25.91
C LYS A 188 -3.57 -0.25 -25.70
N LEU A 189 -4.01 -0.28 -24.45
CA LEU A 189 -5.39 -0.55 -24.07
C LEU A 189 -6.28 0.70 -24.06
N GLU A 190 -5.75 1.88 -24.42
CA GLU A 190 -6.61 3.05 -24.62
C GLU A 190 -7.67 2.75 -25.69
N GLY A 191 -8.93 3.04 -25.36
CA GLY A 191 -10.12 2.59 -26.10
C GLY A 191 -10.92 1.54 -25.31
N ALA A 192 -10.25 0.55 -24.71
CA ALA A 192 -10.88 -0.36 -23.75
C ALA A 192 -10.90 0.24 -22.33
N LEU A 193 -9.94 1.12 -22.03
CA LEU A 193 -9.85 1.96 -20.85
C LEU A 193 -9.48 3.40 -21.24
N ALA A 194 -9.58 4.33 -20.29
CA ALA A 194 -9.13 5.71 -20.47
C ALA A 194 -8.10 6.10 -19.42
N LEU A 195 -6.90 6.53 -19.81
CA LEU A 195 -5.87 6.97 -18.85
C LEU A 195 -6.11 8.41 -18.40
N LYS A 196 -5.97 8.66 -17.09
CA LYS A 196 -6.09 10.01 -16.52
C LYS A 196 -4.87 10.86 -16.90
N ARG A 197 -5.14 12.12 -17.24
CA ARG A 197 -4.14 13.15 -17.61
C ARG A 197 -4.51 14.54 -17.07
N GLY A 198 -5.41 14.60 -16.07
CA GLY A 198 -5.98 15.85 -15.56
C GLY A 198 -4.95 16.73 -14.85
N ASP A 199 -3.88 16.15 -14.35
CA ASP A 199 -2.75 16.88 -13.77
C ASP A 199 -1.41 16.40 -14.35
N ARG A 200 -0.35 17.17 -14.05
CA ARG A 200 1.02 16.89 -14.50
C ARG A 200 1.53 15.52 -14.02
N ILE A 201 1.13 15.07 -12.84
CA ILE A 201 1.56 13.81 -12.26
C ILE A 201 0.92 12.65 -13.01
N ASP A 202 -0.40 12.67 -13.20
CA ASP A 202 -1.16 11.67 -13.93
C ASP A 202 -0.67 11.58 -15.39
N ALA A 203 -0.46 12.72 -16.06
CA ALA A 203 0.07 12.78 -17.43
C ALA A 203 1.46 12.16 -17.57
N LYS A 204 2.30 12.22 -16.51
CA LYS A 204 3.64 11.63 -16.49
C LYS A 204 3.62 10.15 -16.09
N ARG A 205 2.82 9.79 -15.08
CA ARG A 205 2.80 8.45 -14.50
C ARG A 205 2.04 7.46 -15.37
N LEU A 206 0.91 7.85 -15.94
CA LEU A 206 0.07 7.02 -16.81
C LEU A 206 -0.17 5.61 -16.26
N ASN A 207 -0.45 5.54 -14.96
CA ASN A 207 -0.76 4.31 -14.23
C ASN A 207 -2.13 4.37 -13.54
N ARG A 208 -2.92 5.41 -13.84
CA ARG A 208 -4.28 5.63 -13.35
C ARG A 208 -5.22 5.86 -14.53
N GLY A 209 -6.46 5.45 -14.38
CA GLY A 209 -7.45 5.56 -15.45
C GLY A 209 -8.85 5.19 -15.01
N VAL A 210 -9.74 5.07 -15.97
CA VAL A 210 -11.11 4.58 -15.83
C VAL A 210 -11.26 3.33 -16.70
N TYR A 211 -11.80 2.26 -16.14
CA TYR A 211 -12.15 1.04 -16.84
C TYR A 211 -13.61 0.68 -16.56
N ARG A 212 -14.45 0.67 -17.61
CA ARG A 212 -15.90 0.38 -17.51
C ARG A 212 -16.60 1.16 -16.38
N GLY A 213 -16.33 2.47 -16.35
CA GLY A 213 -16.90 3.41 -15.38
C GLY A 213 -16.30 3.38 -13.98
N ILE A 214 -15.27 2.56 -13.73
CA ILE A 214 -14.60 2.45 -12.42
C ILE A 214 -13.18 2.99 -12.52
N ASP A 215 -12.80 3.82 -11.55
CA ASP A 215 -11.44 4.29 -11.41
C ASP A 215 -10.48 3.13 -11.08
N PHE A 216 -9.28 3.16 -11.66
CA PHE A 216 -8.24 2.19 -11.34
C PHE A 216 -6.88 2.84 -11.17
N VAL A 217 -6.02 2.16 -10.43
CA VAL A 217 -4.59 2.46 -10.33
C VAL A 217 -3.78 1.16 -10.39
N VAL A 218 -2.66 1.21 -11.10
CA VAL A 218 -1.66 0.13 -11.13
C VAL A 218 -0.40 0.63 -10.46
N ASN A 219 -0.06 0.06 -9.31
CA ASN A 219 1.14 0.39 -8.55
C ASN A 219 2.30 -0.56 -8.86
N ALA A 220 3.52 -0.08 -8.64
CA ALA A 220 4.72 -0.88 -8.76
C ALA A 220 5.16 -1.38 -7.39
N THR A 221 5.39 -2.69 -7.25
CA THR A 221 6.02 -3.24 -6.05
C THR A 221 7.32 -3.93 -6.46
N ARG A 222 8.43 -3.67 -5.76
CA ARG A 222 9.70 -4.35 -6.06
C ARG A 222 9.63 -5.83 -5.68
N ARG A 223 10.36 -6.65 -6.41
CA ARG A 223 10.62 -8.04 -5.98
C ARG A 223 11.78 -8.02 -4.99
N TYR A 224 11.83 -8.98 -4.08
CA TYR A 224 12.98 -9.15 -3.18
C TYR A 224 14.30 -9.29 -3.95
N SER A 225 14.28 -9.95 -5.11
CA SER A 225 15.45 -10.07 -5.99
C SER A 225 15.91 -8.74 -6.61
N GLU A 226 15.10 -7.68 -6.55
CA GLU A 226 15.45 -6.34 -7.03
C GLU A 226 15.99 -5.44 -5.92
N ILE A 227 15.93 -5.89 -4.67
CA ILE A 227 16.50 -5.20 -3.52
C ILE A 227 17.92 -5.73 -3.32
N ARG A 228 18.93 -4.90 -3.60
CA ARG A 228 20.37 -5.21 -3.47
C ARG A 228 20.93 -4.66 -2.13
N PRO A 229 22.05 -5.19 -1.62
CA PRO A 229 22.23 -6.05 -0.43
C PRO A 229 22.45 -5.26 0.90
N PRO A 230 22.97 -5.91 1.98
CA PRO A 230 22.30 -6.13 3.27
C PRO A 230 21.96 -4.84 4.05
N PRO A 231 21.12 -4.92 5.10
CA PRO A 231 20.72 -3.74 5.89
C PRO A 231 21.92 -2.91 6.30
N ARG A 232 21.90 -1.63 5.91
CA ARG A 232 22.95 -0.67 6.26
C ARG A 232 22.56 0.04 7.56
N THR A 233 23.49 0.08 8.51
CA THR A 233 23.27 0.89 9.70
C THR A 233 23.70 2.33 9.46
N TYR A 234 22.75 3.23 9.28
CA TYR A 234 23.01 4.67 9.26
C TYR A 234 23.02 5.22 10.69
N ARG A 235 24.02 6.04 11.01
CA ARG A 235 24.05 6.86 12.23
C ARG A 235 24.20 8.32 11.82
N PRO A 236 23.23 9.19 12.11
CA PRO A 236 23.36 10.60 11.79
C PRO A 236 24.57 11.18 12.54
N ARG A 237 25.48 11.83 11.82
CA ARG A 237 26.69 12.46 12.39
C ARG A 237 26.51 13.97 12.60
N GLY A 238 25.64 14.58 11.81
CA GLY A 238 25.38 16.01 11.80
C GLY A 238 24.73 16.40 10.47
N PRO A 239 24.13 17.60 10.39
CA PRO A 239 23.65 18.14 9.12
C PRO A 239 24.83 18.41 8.19
N VAL A 240 24.62 18.22 6.89
CA VAL A 240 25.56 18.62 5.83
C VAL A 240 24.80 19.35 4.74
N GLU A 241 25.41 20.39 4.17
CA GLU A 241 24.93 20.99 2.93
C GLU A 241 25.55 20.25 1.74
N ALA A 242 24.71 19.82 0.80
CA ALA A 242 25.15 19.11 -0.39
C ALA A 242 24.50 19.72 -1.64
N ALA A 243 25.31 19.92 -2.67
CA ALA A 243 24.85 20.30 -4.01
C ALA A 243 25.08 19.13 -4.96
N CYS A 244 24.01 18.68 -5.62
CA CYS A 244 24.05 17.54 -6.54
C CYS A 244 23.53 17.94 -7.93
N ARG A 245 24.17 17.45 -8.98
CA ARG A 245 23.66 17.56 -10.36
C ARG A 245 22.75 16.38 -10.66
N CYS A 246 21.51 16.64 -11.06
CA CYS A 246 20.60 15.58 -11.52
C CYS A 246 21.11 15.03 -12.86
N ALA A 247 21.67 13.81 -12.85
CA ALA A 247 22.19 13.17 -14.04
C ALA A 247 21.08 12.69 -15.01
N ALA A 248 19.93 12.26 -14.48
CA ALA A 248 18.74 11.92 -15.25
C ALA A 248 17.50 11.83 -14.35
N ALA A 249 16.35 12.31 -14.84
CA ALA A 249 15.06 12.21 -14.14
C ALA A 249 14.08 11.21 -14.81
N ARG A 250 14.60 10.29 -15.64
CA ARG A 250 13.79 9.34 -16.43
C ARG A 250 12.92 8.39 -15.59
N GLU A 251 13.31 8.14 -14.35
CA GLU A 251 12.55 7.32 -13.39
C GLU A 251 11.77 8.17 -12.37
N SER A 252 11.85 9.51 -12.46
CA SER A 252 11.07 10.39 -11.58
C SER A 252 9.59 10.29 -11.94
N GLY A 253 8.76 10.00 -10.94
CA GLY A 253 7.30 10.09 -11.03
C GLY A 253 6.74 11.51 -10.86
N PHE A 254 7.62 12.53 -10.81
CA PHE A 254 7.33 13.97 -10.62
C PHE A 254 8.08 14.83 -11.65
#